data_AF-A0A7S0EUK2-F1
#
_entry.id   AF-A0A7S0EUK2-F1
#
_cell.length_a   1.000
_cell.length_b   1.000
_cell.length_c   1.000
_cell.angle_alpha   90.00
_cell.angle_beta   90.00
_cell.angle_gamma   90.00
#
_symmetry.space_group_name_H-M   'P 1'
#
loop_
_entity.id
_entity.type
_entity.pdbx_description
1 polymer ?
#
loop_
_entity_poly.entity_id
_entity_poly.type
_entity_poly.pdbx_seq_one_letter_code
_entity_poly.pdbx_strand_id
1 'polypeptide(L)'
;FNTVHVLVSDLRKRCSCCNDYSVNEREVSLRKLLSALENIASSDVHKETLLRCGVIDVIYDVVSKRIVDHRGMTLGLRTLLHLSFERGSMNDLLHPRIVKLIADIVKDEQVPLIPKECAKTLECRLKFLRDPLLLFPASDSKMQNFGARWLRQPEEIRILSLSYHESDLPVVSRIRSSLLSVGYAFASSEDSVETGSIEDFLQCLQSEPTDLLVCMSKSYQVSARARFTTELALSRGLHIVRLNIEASFHPYGWLAQLPSVQTKEGGGQIQNEICVTGATAMQLSVLIAALGKRNIVKHATTDPASHDPKRGPSSPGSSVDHSRLWDVTPRGRPRPALVQEKHPDKLGLLLIESPAGEICVARVSPDGSAGRSGLVRERDVLIAVDGKEVKGISVTRVIDLIR
;
A
#
# COMPACT_ATOMS: atom_id res chain seq x y z
N PHE A 1 -24.52 -10.96 23.03
CA PHE A 1 -25.75 -10.97 22.22
C PHE A 1 -26.66 -9.78 22.56
N ASN A 2 -27.12 -9.64 23.82
CA ASN A 2 -28.03 -8.57 24.22
C ASN A 2 -27.56 -7.15 23.87
N THR A 3 -26.28 -6.84 24.06
CA THR A 3 -25.73 -5.49 23.76
C THR A 3 -25.87 -5.09 22.30
N VAL A 4 -25.61 -6.00 21.35
CA VAL A 4 -25.72 -5.72 19.90
C VAL A 4 -27.17 -5.49 19.51
N HIS A 5 -28.07 -6.32 20.02
CA HIS A 5 -29.51 -6.15 19.76
C HIS A 5 -30.05 -4.82 20.28
N VAL A 6 -29.68 -4.44 21.52
CA VAL A 6 -30.04 -3.15 22.11
C VAL A 6 -29.50 -2.01 21.26
N LEU A 7 -28.23 -2.07 20.84
CA LEU A 7 -27.60 -1.03 20.02
C LEU A 7 -28.31 -0.84 18.67
N VAL A 8 -28.59 -1.92 17.94
CA VAL A 8 -29.28 -1.87 16.64
C VAL A 8 -30.73 -1.42 16.79
N SER A 9 -31.43 -1.89 17.83
CA SER A 9 -32.79 -1.44 18.16
C SER A 9 -32.82 0.06 18.47
N ASP A 10 -31.90 0.56 19.28
CA ASP A 10 -31.83 1.97 19.66
C ASP A 10 -31.51 2.86 18.45
N LEU A 11 -30.61 2.40 17.58
CA LEU A 11 -30.33 3.08 16.33
C LEU A 11 -31.60 3.14 15.45
N ARG A 12 -32.31 2.02 15.27
CA ARG A 12 -33.57 1.95 14.49
C ARG A 12 -34.65 2.88 15.04
N LYS A 13 -34.84 2.91 16.37
CA LYS A 13 -35.78 3.82 17.03
C LYS A 13 -35.43 5.28 16.75
N ARG A 14 -34.17 5.68 16.95
CA ARG A 14 -33.72 7.06 16.69
C ARG A 14 -33.74 7.46 15.21
N CYS A 15 -33.64 6.50 14.29
CA CYS A 15 -33.83 6.75 12.86
C CYS A 15 -35.30 7.01 12.51
N SER A 16 -36.24 6.40 13.24
CA SER A 16 -37.68 6.48 12.97
C SER A 16 -38.37 7.67 13.66
N CYS A 17 -37.90 8.08 14.84
CA CYS A 17 -38.46 9.22 15.57
C CYS A 17 -37.92 10.55 15.04
N CYS A 18 -38.73 11.28 14.27
CA CYS A 18 -38.38 12.63 13.78
C CYS A 18 -38.75 13.76 14.75
N ASN A 19 -39.60 13.52 15.75
CA ASN A 19 -40.26 14.61 16.50
C ASN A 19 -39.72 14.85 17.93
N ASP A 20 -38.92 13.95 18.49
CA ASP A 20 -38.65 13.95 19.95
C ASP A 20 -37.30 14.57 20.37
N TYR A 21 -36.46 15.00 19.41
CA TYR A 21 -35.11 15.49 19.68
C TYR A 21 -34.82 16.77 18.90
N SER A 22 -34.00 17.65 19.49
CA SER A 22 -33.33 18.68 18.71
C SER A 22 -32.43 18.03 17.65
N VAL A 23 -32.32 18.63 16.46
CA VAL A 23 -31.53 18.09 15.34
C VAL A 23 -30.11 17.73 15.78
N ASN A 24 -29.48 18.60 16.57
CA ASN A 24 -28.11 18.43 17.04
C ASN A 24 -27.95 17.26 18.03
N GLU A 25 -28.86 17.09 18.98
CA GLU A 25 -28.79 15.99 19.95
C GLU A 25 -29.00 14.63 19.28
N ARG A 26 -29.92 14.58 18.32
CA ARG A 26 -30.17 13.39 17.51
C ARG A 26 -28.91 13.00 16.76
N GLU A 27 -28.28 13.95 16.07
CA GLU A 27 -27.10 13.70 15.26
C GLU A 27 -25.92 13.21 16.09
N VAL A 28 -25.62 13.88 17.21
CA VAL A 28 -24.54 13.49 18.14
C VAL A 28 -24.79 12.08 18.68
N SER A 29 -26.03 11.75 19.02
CA SER A 29 -26.35 10.42 19.50
C SER A 29 -26.22 9.35 18.43
N LEU A 30 -26.68 9.61 17.20
CA LEU A 30 -26.56 8.67 16.08
C LEU A 30 -25.07 8.41 15.79
N ARG A 31 -24.24 9.44 15.82
CA ARG A 31 -22.79 9.32 15.61
C ARG A 31 -22.12 8.42 16.65
N LYS A 32 -22.49 8.55 17.93
CA LYS A 32 -21.98 7.66 19.00
C LYS A 32 -22.39 6.21 18.78
N LEU A 33 -23.64 5.97 18.39
CA LEU A 33 -24.14 4.61 18.09
C LEU A 33 -23.44 4.01 16.86
N LEU A 34 -23.23 4.79 15.80
CA LEU A 34 -22.50 4.36 14.61
C LEU A 34 -21.04 4.05 14.90
N SER A 35 -20.37 4.86 15.73
CA SER A 35 -19.00 4.58 16.16
C SER A 35 -18.91 3.30 16.99
N ALA A 36 -19.89 3.04 17.87
CA ALA A 36 -19.96 1.77 18.59
C ALA A 36 -20.20 0.59 17.63
N LEU A 37 -21.04 0.74 16.61
CA LEU A 37 -21.28 -0.29 15.60
C LEU A 37 -20.04 -0.58 14.76
N GLU A 38 -19.33 0.46 14.30
CA GLU A 38 -18.08 0.31 13.56
C GLU A 38 -17.04 -0.47 14.40
N ASN A 39 -16.87 -0.10 15.67
CA ASN A 39 -15.96 -0.78 16.59
C ASN A 39 -16.34 -2.25 16.83
N ILE A 40 -17.63 -2.58 16.86
CA ILE A 40 -18.09 -3.97 16.98
C ILE A 40 -17.89 -4.71 15.65
N ALA A 41 -18.16 -4.07 14.52
CA ALA A 41 -18.03 -4.64 13.19
C ALA A 41 -16.57 -4.87 12.77
N SER A 42 -15.62 -4.11 13.32
CA SER A 42 -14.19 -4.32 13.08
C SER A 42 -13.68 -5.63 13.67
N SER A 43 -14.37 -6.17 14.70
CA SER A 43 -14.14 -7.51 15.23
C SER A 43 -14.82 -8.58 14.37
N ASP A 44 -14.08 -9.62 14.01
CA ASP A 44 -14.62 -10.77 13.26
C ASP A 44 -15.69 -11.56 14.08
N VAL A 45 -15.67 -11.46 15.42
CA VAL A 45 -16.52 -12.27 16.31
C VAL A 45 -18.01 -11.87 16.26
N HIS A 46 -18.31 -10.61 15.95
CA HIS A 46 -19.67 -10.07 16.14
C HIS A 46 -20.44 -9.82 14.84
N LYS A 47 -19.80 -10.02 13.67
CA LYS A 47 -20.40 -9.71 12.35
C LYS A 47 -21.66 -10.50 12.09
N GLU A 48 -21.66 -11.81 12.32
CA GLU A 48 -22.86 -12.63 12.11
C GLU A 48 -24.04 -12.18 13.00
N THR A 49 -23.76 -11.80 14.25
CA THR A 49 -24.81 -11.27 15.15
C THR A 49 -25.35 -9.93 14.65
N LEU A 50 -24.48 -9.03 14.19
CA LEU A 50 -24.86 -7.75 13.60
C LEU A 50 -25.76 -7.94 12.37
N LEU A 51 -25.42 -8.87 11.48
CA LEU A 51 -26.21 -9.20 10.30
C LEU A 51 -27.61 -9.72 10.67
N ARG A 52 -27.70 -10.66 11.61
CA ARG A 52 -28.99 -11.19 12.10
C ARG A 52 -29.89 -10.12 12.73
N CYS A 53 -29.32 -9.04 13.26
CA CYS A 53 -30.08 -7.91 13.79
C CYS A 53 -30.59 -6.94 12.70
N GLY A 54 -30.24 -7.15 11.43
CA GLY A 54 -30.61 -6.27 10.32
C GLY A 54 -29.87 -4.94 10.36
N VAL A 55 -28.59 -4.94 10.76
CA VAL A 55 -27.78 -3.71 10.84
C VAL A 55 -27.62 -3.02 9.48
N ILE A 56 -27.60 -3.79 8.38
CA ILE A 56 -27.44 -3.24 7.02
C ILE A 56 -28.61 -2.33 6.65
N ASP A 57 -29.85 -2.75 6.96
CA ASP A 57 -31.05 -1.93 6.76
C ASP A 57 -30.99 -0.62 7.53
N VAL A 58 -30.53 -0.68 8.78
CA VAL A 58 -30.45 0.49 9.64
C VAL A 58 -29.40 1.46 9.11
N ILE A 59 -28.22 0.97 8.69
CA ILE A 59 -27.19 1.83 8.08
C ILE A 59 -27.68 2.43 6.76
N TYR A 60 -28.36 1.64 5.92
CA TYR A 60 -28.97 2.13 4.68
C TYR A 60 -29.91 3.30 4.97
N ASP A 61 -30.81 3.16 5.93
CA ASP A 61 -31.74 4.21 6.33
C ASP A 61 -31.02 5.46 6.83
N VAL A 62 -29.99 5.29 7.67
CA VAL A 62 -29.19 6.40 8.20
C VAL A 62 -28.51 7.18 7.08
N VAL A 63 -27.86 6.47 6.16
CA VAL A 63 -27.05 7.09 5.10
C VAL A 63 -27.93 7.65 3.99
N SER A 64 -28.95 6.92 3.53
CA SER A 64 -29.83 7.35 2.44
C SER A 64 -30.69 8.55 2.80
N LYS A 65 -31.16 8.64 4.05
CA LYS A 65 -31.96 9.78 4.54
C LYS A 65 -31.11 10.99 4.93
N ARG A 66 -29.78 10.90 4.85
CA ARG A 66 -28.82 11.94 5.28
C ARG A 66 -29.12 12.49 6.69
N ILE A 67 -29.54 11.63 7.61
CA ILE A 67 -29.88 12.03 8.99
C ILE A 67 -28.66 12.26 9.89
N VAL A 68 -27.47 12.06 9.35
CA VAL A 68 -26.18 12.24 10.01
C VAL A 68 -25.28 13.12 9.16
N ASP A 69 -24.35 13.81 9.80
CA ASP A 69 -23.28 14.52 9.12
C ASP A 69 -22.34 13.59 8.34
N HIS A 70 -21.39 14.20 7.63
CA HIS A 70 -20.37 13.50 6.85
C HIS A 70 -19.56 12.50 7.70
N ARG A 71 -19.36 12.80 8.99
CA ARG A 71 -18.67 11.88 9.91
C ARG A 71 -19.53 10.66 10.21
N GLY A 72 -20.81 10.83 10.55
CA GLY A 72 -21.74 9.71 10.71
C GLY A 72 -21.87 8.87 9.44
N MET A 73 -21.94 9.52 8.27
CA MET A 73 -21.95 8.82 6.98
C MET A 73 -20.71 7.96 6.78
N THR A 74 -19.53 8.49 7.10
CA THR A 74 -18.25 7.76 7.04
C THR A 74 -18.28 6.51 7.92
N LEU A 75 -18.75 6.64 9.17
CA LEU A 75 -18.88 5.52 10.11
C LEU A 75 -19.83 4.44 9.59
N GLY A 76 -20.96 4.85 8.99
CA GLY A 76 -21.91 3.93 8.36
C GLY A 76 -21.28 3.15 7.21
N LEU A 77 -20.61 3.84 6.28
CA LEU A 77 -19.93 3.22 5.13
C LEU A 77 -18.81 2.28 5.56
N ARG A 78 -17.98 2.66 6.55
CA ARG A 78 -16.93 1.81 7.12
C ARG A 78 -17.53 0.56 7.78
N THR A 79 -18.65 0.70 8.47
CA THR A 79 -19.37 -0.44 9.05
C THR A 79 -19.84 -1.42 7.97
N LEU A 80 -20.41 -0.92 6.86
CA LEU A 80 -20.77 -1.78 5.71
C LEU A 80 -19.55 -2.48 5.10
N LEU A 81 -18.42 -1.76 4.97
CA LEU A 81 -17.17 -2.34 4.48
C LEU A 81 -16.65 -3.45 5.41
N HIS A 82 -16.72 -3.27 6.73
CA HIS A 82 -16.38 -4.32 7.69
C HIS A 82 -17.26 -5.57 7.57
N LEU A 83 -18.57 -5.37 7.40
CA LEU A 83 -19.53 -6.46 7.25
C LEU A 83 -19.31 -7.22 5.94
N SER A 84 -18.80 -6.57 4.89
CA SER A 84 -18.51 -7.19 3.58
C SER A 84 -17.44 -8.30 3.60
N PHE A 85 -16.75 -8.47 4.73
CA PHE A 85 -15.83 -9.58 4.95
C PHE A 85 -16.50 -10.82 5.54
N GLU A 86 -17.75 -10.71 5.98
CA GLU A 86 -18.55 -11.83 6.47
C GLU A 86 -19.30 -12.48 5.30
N ARG A 87 -19.17 -13.81 5.15
CA ARG A 87 -19.76 -14.52 3.99
C ARG A 87 -21.29 -14.38 3.96
N GLY A 88 -21.92 -14.38 5.14
CA GLY A 88 -23.37 -14.24 5.27
C GLY A 88 -23.92 -12.88 4.80
N SER A 89 -23.07 -11.85 4.66
CA SER A 89 -23.50 -10.50 4.28
C SER A 89 -23.70 -10.29 2.78
N MET A 90 -23.20 -11.21 1.93
CA MET A 90 -23.06 -10.95 0.50
C MET A 90 -24.39 -10.62 -0.19
N ASN A 91 -25.45 -11.37 0.09
CA ASN A 91 -26.76 -11.16 -0.53
C ASN A 91 -27.37 -9.81 -0.13
N ASP A 92 -27.20 -9.42 1.14
CA ASP A 92 -27.75 -8.17 1.67
C ASP A 92 -26.99 -6.95 1.13
N LEU A 93 -25.66 -7.04 1.03
CA LEU A 93 -24.81 -5.95 0.53
C LEU A 93 -24.88 -5.78 -1.00
N LEU A 94 -25.09 -6.88 -1.74
CA LEU A 94 -25.29 -6.85 -3.20
C LEU A 94 -26.74 -6.48 -3.59
N HIS A 95 -27.62 -6.23 -2.61
CA HIS A 95 -28.97 -5.78 -2.88
C HIS A 95 -28.96 -4.47 -3.70
N PRO A 96 -29.78 -4.34 -4.76
CA PRO A 96 -29.73 -3.19 -5.69
C PRO A 96 -29.82 -1.82 -5.02
N ARG A 97 -30.62 -1.69 -3.95
CA ARG A 97 -30.73 -0.44 -3.18
C ARG A 97 -29.41 0.00 -2.53
N ILE A 98 -28.61 -0.95 -2.03
CA ILE A 98 -27.33 -0.67 -1.37
C ILE A 98 -26.30 -0.27 -2.42
N VAL A 99 -26.21 -1.06 -3.49
CA VAL A 99 -25.31 -0.79 -4.63
C VAL A 99 -25.62 0.59 -5.23
N LYS A 100 -26.90 0.91 -5.44
CA LYS A 100 -27.32 2.22 -5.94
C LYS A 100 -26.94 3.34 -4.98
N LEU A 101 -27.23 3.19 -3.68
CA LEU A 101 -26.85 4.20 -2.67
C LEU A 101 -25.35 4.51 -2.71
N ILE A 102 -24.52 3.46 -2.76
CA ILE A 102 -23.06 3.63 -2.80
C ILE A 102 -22.64 4.35 -4.09
N ALA A 103 -23.17 3.93 -5.25
CA ALA A 103 -22.88 4.58 -6.53
C ALA A 103 -23.33 6.04 -6.56
N ASP A 104 -24.47 6.37 -5.96
CA ASP A 104 -24.99 7.74 -5.84
C ASP A 104 -24.05 8.59 -4.97
N ILE A 105 -23.55 8.06 -3.85
CA ILE A 105 -22.57 8.75 -2.99
C ILE A 105 -21.24 8.99 -3.73
N VAL A 106 -20.76 8.01 -4.51
CA VAL A 106 -19.52 8.15 -5.29
C VAL A 106 -19.63 9.26 -6.35
N LYS A 107 -20.83 9.49 -6.88
CA LYS A 107 -21.09 10.50 -7.93
C LYS A 107 -21.51 11.86 -7.38
N ASP A 108 -21.88 11.95 -6.11
CA ASP A 108 -22.34 13.20 -5.52
C ASP A 108 -21.17 14.13 -5.21
N GLU A 109 -21.13 15.27 -5.92
CA GLU A 109 -20.12 16.32 -5.72
C GLU A 109 -20.30 17.10 -4.40
N GLN A 110 -21.45 16.99 -3.75
CA GLN A 110 -21.70 17.58 -2.43
C GLN A 110 -21.16 16.72 -1.28
N VAL A 111 -20.78 15.46 -1.54
CA VAL A 111 -20.21 14.59 -0.53
C VAL A 111 -18.72 14.88 -0.39
N PRO A 112 -18.22 15.17 0.84
CA PRO A 112 -16.79 15.41 1.05
C PRO A 112 -15.93 14.22 0.69
N LEU A 113 -14.64 14.47 0.49
CA LEU A 113 -13.67 13.49 0.03
C LEU A 113 -13.65 12.20 0.88
N ILE A 114 -13.63 12.30 2.22
CA ILE A 114 -13.48 11.14 3.11
C ILE A 114 -14.64 10.12 2.95
N PRO A 115 -15.93 10.49 3.09
CA PRO A 115 -17.03 9.56 2.83
C PRO A 115 -17.08 9.10 1.37
N LYS A 116 -16.68 9.94 0.40
CA LYS A 116 -16.59 9.57 -1.02
C LYS A 116 -15.57 8.45 -1.26
N GLU A 117 -14.38 8.55 -0.66
CA GLU A 117 -13.34 7.50 -0.72
C GLU A 117 -13.74 6.21 0.00
N CYS A 118 -14.47 6.32 1.12
CA CYS A 118 -15.05 5.15 1.78
C CYS A 118 -16.08 4.45 0.88
N ALA A 119 -16.94 5.23 0.20
CA ALA A 119 -17.92 4.70 -0.74
C ALA A 119 -17.26 4.05 -1.95
N LYS A 120 -16.22 4.66 -2.54
CA LYS A 120 -15.42 4.08 -3.63
C LYS A 120 -14.77 2.76 -3.23
N THR A 121 -14.18 2.70 -2.03
CA THR A 121 -13.58 1.48 -1.50
C THR A 121 -14.62 0.37 -1.37
N LEU A 122 -15.81 0.70 -0.84
CA LEU A 122 -16.92 -0.23 -0.74
C LEU A 122 -17.44 -0.65 -2.11
N GLU A 123 -17.57 0.27 -3.06
CA GLU A 123 -17.97 -0.03 -4.43
C GLU A 123 -17.01 -1.02 -5.09
N CYS A 124 -15.70 -0.79 -4.97
CA CYS A 124 -14.66 -1.69 -5.46
C CYS A 124 -14.77 -3.07 -4.80
N ARG A 125 -15.02 -3.12 -3.49
CA ARG A 125 -15.23 -4.37 -2.76
C ARG A 125 -16.46 -5.13 -3.27
N LEU A 126 -17.59 -4.45 -3.50
CA LEU A 126 -18.78 -5.09 -4.04
C LEU A 126 -18.58 -5.60 -5.47
N LYS A 127 -17.83 -4.85 -6.31
CA LYS A 127 -17.41 -5.32 -7.64
C LYS A 127 -16.56 -6.59 -7.52
N PHE A 128 -15.56 -6.59 -6.64
CA PHE A 128 -14.70 -7.74 -6.37
C PHE A 128 -15.47 -8.98 -5.89
N LEU A 129 -16.45 -8.79 -5.00
CA LEU A 129 -17.29 -9.88 -4.49
C LEU A 129 -18.22 -10.46 -5.57
N ARG A 130 -18.69 -9.62 -6.49
CA ARG A 130 -19.54 -10.04 -7.61
C ARG A 130 -18.76 -10.84 -8.64
N ASP A 131 -17.62 -10.29 -9.06
CA ASP A 131 -16.70 -10.91 -10.00
C ASP A 131 -15.34 -10.20 -9.92
N PRO A 132 -14.28 -10.88 -9.46
CA PRO A 132 -12.92 -10.32 -9.41
C PRO A 132 -12.42 -9.77 -10.75
N LEU A 133 -12.90 -10.31 -11.88
CA LEU A 133 -12.53 -9.86 -13.22
C LEU A 133 -13.07 -8.46 -13.54
N LEU A 134 -14.08 -7.96 -12.81
CA LEU A 134 -14.58 -6.60 -12.99
C LEU A 134 -13.58 -5.53 -12.56
N LEU A 135 -12.65 -5.86 -11.65
CA LEU A 135 -11.56 -4.97 -11.27
C LEU A 135 -10.33 -5.13 -12.17
N PHE A 136 -10.19 -6.28 -12.84
CA PHE A 136 -9.04 -6.64 -13.64
C PHE A 136 -9.50 -7.31 -14.95
N PRO A 137 -9.94 -6.53 -15.96
CA PRO A 137 -10.43 -7.09 -17.21
C PRO A 137 -9.37 -7.92 -17.93
N ALA A 138 -9.78 -9.05 -18.49
CA ALA A 138 -8.93 -10.10 -19.07
C ALA A 138 -8.12 -9.69 -20.32
N SER A 139 -8.23 -8.45 -20.80
CA SER A 139 -7.41 -7.93 -21.90
C SER A 139 -5.91 -7.89 -21.58
N ASP A 140 -5.54 -7.97 -20.30
CA ASP A 140 -4.14 -8.17 -19.90
C ASP A 140 -3.73 -9.63 -20.09
N SER A 141 -3.43 -10.02 -21.34
CA SER A 141 -2.78 -11.30 -21.68
C SER A 141 -1.46 -11.57 -20.93
N LYS A 142 -0.91 -10.56 -20.25
CA LYS A 142 0.20 -10.69 -19.30
C LYS A 142 -0.18 -11.35 -17.97
N MET A 143 -1.47 -11.50 -17.65
CA MET A 143 -1.97 -11.99 -16.35
C MET A 143 -1.64 -13.45 -16.03
N GLN A 144 -1.45 -14.32 -17.02
CA GLN A 144 -1.25 -15.75 -16.74
C GLN A 144 0.15 -16.11 -16.21
N ASN A 145 1.13 -15.21 -16.27
CA ASN A 145 2.53 -15.52 -15.93
C ASN A 145 3.05 -14.89 -14.62
N PHE A 146 2.22 -14.20 -13.83
CA PHE A 146 2.68 -13.53 -12.61
C PHE A 146 3.11 -14.51 -11.51
N GLY A 147 2.57 -15.73 -11.48
CA GLY A 147 2.93 -16.76 -10.50
C GLY A 147 4.38 -17.26 -10.59
N ALA A 148 5.06 -17.06 -11.72
CA ALA A 148 6.41 -17.61 -11.97
C ALA A 148 7.53 -16.54 -11.95
N ARG A 149 7.24 -15.27 -11.66
CA ARG A 149 8.17 -14.14 -11.86
C ARG A 149 9.09 -13.83 -10.67
N TRP A 150 9.09 -14.66 -9.62
CA TRP A 150 9.94 -14.51 -8.43
C TRP A 150 11.45 -14.74 -8.68
N LEU A 151 11.83 -15.16 -9.90
CA LEU A 151 13.20 -15.45 -10.32
C LEU A 151 13.90 -14.25 -11.00
N ARG A 152 13.55 -13.01 -10.69
CA ARG A 152 14.21 -11.83 -11.28
C ARG A 152 15.64 -11.68 -10.76
N GLN A 153 16.53 -11.26 -11.65
CA GLN A 153 17.94 -11.06 -11.34
C GLN A 153 18.14 -9.95 -10.28
N PRO A 154 19.18 -10.04 -9.43
CA PRO A 154 19.43 -9.11 -8.32
C PRO A 154 19.65 -7.64 -8.72
N GLU A 155 19.72 -7.33 -10.02
CA GLU A 155 20.01 -5.99 -10.54
C GLU A 155 18.76 -5.16 -10.91
N GLU A 156 17.57 -5.76 -10.91
CA GLU A 156 16.32 -5.02 -11.21
C GLU A 156 15.79 -4.24 -10.01
N ILE A 157 15.39 -2.99 -10.26
CA ILE A 157 14.73 -2.12 -9.28
C ILE A 157 13.44 -2.81 -8.78
N ARG A 158 13.37 -3.08 -7.48
CA ARG A 158 12.15 -3.60 -6.85
C ARG A 158 11.18 -2.44 -6.60
N ILE A 159 9.98 -2.58 -7.14
CA ILE A 159 8.88 -1.64 -6.93
C ILE A 159 8.01 -2.19 -5.80
N LEU A 160 8.06 -1.51 -4.65
CA LEU A 160 7.27 -1.85 -3.48
C LEU A 160 5.96 -1.07 -3.45
N SER A 161 4.90 -1.73 -3.01
CA SER A 161 3.68 -1.07 -2.54
C SER A 161 3.65 -1.12 -1.02
N LEU A 162 3.27 -0.01 -0.37
CA LEU A 162 3.09 0.04 1.08
C LEU A 162 1.61 -0.10 1.42
N SER A 163 1.29 -0.93 2.42
CA SER A 163 -0.04 -0.97 3.02
C SER A 163 0.09 -0.75 4.53
N TYR A 164 -0.54 0.32 5.04
CA TYR A 164 -0.44 0.75 6.43
C TYR A 164 -1.65 1.62 6.84
N HIS A 165 -1.92 1.75 8.14
CA HIS A 165 -3.00 2.62 8.64
C HIS A 165 -2.52 4.07 8.75
N GLU A 166 -3.40 5.06 8.56
CA GLU A 166 -3.03 6.50 8.59
C GLU A 166 -2.33 6.94 9.89
N SER A 167 -2.72 6.36 11.03
CA SER A 167 -2.06 6.62 12.33
C SER A 167 -0.57 6.28 12.34
N ASP A 168 -0.15 5.40 11.44
CA ASP A 168 1.20 4.85 11.39
C ASP A 168 2.09 5.60 10.38
N LEU A 169 1.53 6.61 9.69
CA LEU A 169 2.24 7.42 8.70
C LEU A 169 3.62 7.90 9.19
N PRO A 170 3.80 8.43 10.42
CA PRO A 170 5.11 8.89 10.86
C PRO A 170 6.19 7.80 10.89
N VAL A 171 5.82 6.55 11.20
CA VAL A 171 6.75 5.41 11.23
C VAL A 171 6.99 4.92 9.81
N VAL A 172 5.93 4.84 9.01
CA VAL A 172 5.98 4.37 7.62
C VAL A 172 6.79 5.30 6.73
N SER A 173 6.70 6.62 6.90
CA SER A 173 7.52 7.57 6.15
C SER A 173 9.02 7.37 6.44
N ARG A 174 9.41 7.02 7.68
CA ARG A 174 10.81 6.69 7.99
C ARG A 174 11.26 5.40 7.32
N ILE A 175 10.41 4.38 7.32
CA ILE A 175 10.67 3.11 6.61
C ILE A 175 10.83 3.38 5.12
N ARG A 176 9.92 4.15 4.51
CA ARG A 176 9.94 4.55 3.10
C ARG A 176 11.24 5.28 2.75
N SER A 177 11.61 6.32 3.49
CA SER A 177 12.87 7.06 3.25
C SER A 177 14.11 6.15 3.36
N SER A 178 14.09 5.20 4.28
CA SER A 178 15.20 4.26 4.49
C SER A 178 15.29 3.19 3.40
N LEU A 179 14.16 2.82 2.79
CA LEU A 179 14.15 1.92 1.64
C LEU A 179 14.54 2.68 0.36
N LEU A 180 14.10 3.93 0.19
CA LEU A 180 14.51 4.81 -0.91
C LEU A 180 16.02 5.04 -0.92
N SER A 181 16.64 5.27 0.25
CA SER A 181 18.09 5.46 0.35
C SER A 181 18.91 4.23 -0.06
N VAL A 182 18.29 3.05 -0.06
CA VAL A 182 18.88 1.77 -0.47
C VAL A 182 18.37 1.35 -1.87
N GLY A 183 17.80 2.28 -2.63
CA GLY A 183 17.46 2.08 -4.04
C GLY A 183 16.17 1.32 -4.32
N TYR A 184 15.30 1.13 -3.32
CA TYR A 184 13.93 0.65 -3.58
C TYR A 184 13.11 1.75 -4.25
N ALA A 185 12.26 1.38 -5.20
CA ALA A 185 11.25 2.27 -5.76
C ALA A 185 9.88 1.95 -5.14
N PHE A 186 8.97 2.92 -5.17
CA PHE A 186 7.60 2.75 -4.68
C PHE A 186 6.59 2.99 -5.80
N ALA A 187 5.54 2.17 -5.84
CA ALA A 187 4.52 2.25 -6.89
C ALA A 187 3.65 3.51 -6.81
N SER A 188 3.35 4.02 -5.60
CA SER A 188 2.57 5.24 -5.41
C SER A 188 3.41 6.40 -4.90
N SER A 189 3.10 7.62 -5.37
CA SER A 189 3.77 8.86 -4.94
C SER A 189 3.22 9.43 -3.63
N GLU A 190 2.00 9.07 -3.21
CA GLU A 190 1.36 9.64 -2.01
C GLU A 190 0.63 8.60 -1.14
N ASP A 191 0.53 9.00 0.13
CA ASP A 191 0.61 8.21 1.36
C ASP A 191 -0.77 8.16 2.06
N SER A 192 -1.48 7.03 2.01
CA SER A 192 -2.11 6.32 3.14
C SER A 192 -3.22 5.38 2.65
N VAL A 193 -3.42 4.26 3.34
CA VAL A 193 -4.50 3.33 3.02
C VAL A 193 -5.86 3.85 3.47
N GLU A 194 -5.98 4.95 4.23
CA GLU A 194 -7.29 5.52 4.61
C GLU A 194 -7.67 6.80 3.83
N THR A 195 -6.70 7.64 3.47
CA THR A 195 -6.88 8.91 2.75
C THR A 195 -6.43 8.89 1.28
N GLY A 196 -5.63 7.91 0.86
CA GLY A 196 -5.29 7.75 -0.55
C GLY A 196 -6.51 7.37 -1.38
N SER A 197 -6.43 7.46 -2.71
CA SER A 197 -7.48 6.94 -3.59
C SER A 197 -7.37 5.41 -3.72
N ILE A 198 -8.50 4.70 -3.64
CA ILE A 198 -8.51 3.25 -3.91
C ILE A 198 -8.23 2.98 -5.39
N GLU A 199 -8.61 3.90 -6.28
CA GLU A 199 -8.32 3.81 -7.70
C GLU A 199 -6.82 3.89 -7.98
N ASP A 200 -6.09 4.78 -7.29
CA ASP A 200 -4.63 4.86 -7.40
C ASP A 200 -3.97 3.54 -6.97
N PHE A 201 -4.48 2.90 -5.92
CA PHE A 201 -4.00 1.58 -5.51
C PHE A 201 -4.29 0.51 -6.56
N LEU A 202 -5.48 0.50 -7.17
CA LEU A 202 -5.83 -0.43 -8.24
C LEU A 202 -4.95 -0.21 -9.49
N GLN A 203 -4.68 1.05 -9.85
CA GLN A 203 -3.76 1.40 -10.92
C GLN A 203 -2.33 0.97 -10.59
N CYS A 204 -1.91 1.13 -9.33
CA CYS A 204 -0.63 0.61 -8.85
C CYS A 204 -0.57 -0.91 -8.98
N LEU A 205 -1.64 -1.65 -8.70
CA LEU A 205 -1.66 -3.10 -8.91
C LEU A 205 -1.59 -3.51 -10.39
N GLN A 206 -1.90 -2.60 -11.32
CA GLN A 206 -1.75 -2.80 -12.76
C GLN A 206 -0.31 -2.50 -13.25
N SER A 207 0.44 -1.62 -12.57
CA SER A 207 1.75 -1.13 -13.03
C SER A 207 2.96 -2.01 -12.67
N GLU A 208 2.75 -3.30 -12.44
CA GLU A 208 3.77 -4.33 -12.07
C GLU A 208 4.55 -4.10 -10.74
N PRO A 209 3.88 -3.88 -9.58
CA PRO A 209 4.55 -3.91 -8.29
C PRO A 209 5.06 -5.32 -8.00
N THR A 210 6.29 -5.43 -7.51
CA THR A 210 6.93 -6.72 -7.24
C THR A 210 6.50 -7.30 -5.90
N ASP A 211 6.31 -6.44 -4.88
CA ASP A 211 5.95 -6.87 -3.52
C ASP A 211 4.99 -5.87 -2.84
N LEU A 212 4.17 -6.37 -1.92
CA LEU A 212 3.40 -5.56 -0.98
C LEU A 212 4.01 -5.65 0.41
N LEU A 213 4.50 -4.53 0.96
CA LEU A 213 4.94 -4.41 2.33
C LEU A 213 3.75 -4.02 3.23
N VAL A 214 3.31 -4.95 4.07
CA VAL A 214 2.21 -4.77 5.01
C VAL A 214 2.77 -4.36 6.37
N CYS A 215 2.61 -3.08 6.72
CA CYS A 215 3.00 -2.51 8.00
C CYS A 215 1.90 -2.78 9.05
N MET A 216 2.10 -3.83 9.84
CA MET A 216 1.15 -4.35 10.81
C MET A 216 1.21 -3.57 12.13
N SER A 217 0.04 -3.11 12.59
CA SER A 217 -0.19 -2.44 13.88
C SER A 217 -1.59 -2.78 14.39
N LYS A 218 -1.91 -2.39 15.64
CA LYS A 218 -3.29 -2.48 16.16
C LYS A 218 -4.30 -1.77 15.26
N SER A 219 -3.96 -0.59 14.77
CA SER A 219 -4.84 0.21 13.92
C SER A 219 -5.03 -0.42 12.53
N TYR A 220 -3.97 -1.00 11.96
CA TYR A 220 -4.04 -1.71 10.69
C TYR A 220 -5.00 -2.90 10.75
N GLN A 221 -4.95 -3.65 11.86
CA GLN A 221 -5.78 -4.84 12.01
C GLN A 221 -7.29 -4.53 12.01
N VAL A 222 -7.67 -3.40 12.57
CA VAL A 222 -9.08 -2.97 12.64
C VAL A 222 -9.50 -2.15 11.42
N SER A 223 -8.64 -1.93 10.42
CA SER A 223 -8.99 -1.17 9.23
C SER A 223 -9.56 -2.06 8.13
N ALA A 224 -10.84 -1.83 7.81
CA ALA A 224 -11.53 -2.53 6.72
C ALA A 224 -10.84 -2.33 5.37
N ARG A 225 -10.33 -1.11 5.13
CA ARG A 225 -9.67 -0.76 3.88
C ARG A 225 -8.32 -1.45 3.75
N ALA A 226 -7.52 -1.48 4.82
CA ALA A 226 -6.28 -2.25 4.89
C ALA A 226 -6.48 -3.74 4.61
N ARG A 227 -7.54 -4.34 5.17
CA ARG A 227 -7.89 -5.72 4.87
C ARG A 227 -8.22 -5.90 3.38
N PHE A 228 -9.04 -5.02 2.81
CA PHE A 228 -9.44 -5.12 1.41
C PHE A 228 -8.25 -4.97 0.44
N THR A 229 -7.38 -3.98 0.63
CA THR A 229 -6.19 -3.78 -0.21
C THR A 229 -5.25 -4.98 -0.12
N THR A 230 -5.13 -5.59 1.05
CA THR A 230 -4.34 -6.82 1.25
C THR A 230 -4.97 -8.02 0.52
N GLU A 231 -6.29 -8.22 0.61
CA GLU A 231 -7.00 -9.28 -0.12
C GLU A 231 -6.87 -9.09 -1.65
N LEU A 232 -6.93 -7.84 -2.15
CA LEU A 232 -6.72 -7.53 -3.56
C LEU A 232 -5.30 -7.92 -4.01
N ALA A 233 -4.27 -7.52 -3.25
CA ALA A 233 -2.90 -7.88 -3.57
C ALA A 233 -2.67 -9.40 -3.59
N LEU A 234 -3.24 -10.13 -2.61
CA LEU A 234 -3.22 -11.59 -2.59
C LEU A 234 -3.90 -12.20 -3.81
N SER A 235 -5.08 -11.69 -4.19
CA SER A 235 -5.82 -12.18 -5.36
C SER A 235 -5.03 -11.98 -6.67
N ARG A 236 -4.12 -11.01 -6.69
CA ARG A 236 -3.22 -10.73 -7.80
C ARG A 236 -1.89 -11.50 -7.74
N GLY A 237 -1.70 -12.32 -6.71
CA GLY A 237 -0.49 -13.10 -6.52
C GLY A 237 0.72 -12.27 -6.13
N LEU A 238 0.55 -11.05 -5.61
CA LEU A 238 1.66 -10.29 -5.04
C LEU A 238 2.19 -11.03 -3.81
N HIS A 239 3.50 -11.02 -3.65
CA HIS A 239 4.13 -11.49 -2.42
C HIS A 239 3.98 -10.42 -1.35
N ILE A 240 3.55 -10.89 -0.18
CA ILE A 240 3.33 -10.06 0.98
C ILE A 240 4.53 -10.16 1.90
N VAL A 241 5.17 -9.03 2.16
CA VAL A 241 6.16 -8.88 3.22
C VAL A 241 5.48 -8.31 4.43
N ARG A 242 5.44 -9.08 5.52
CA ARG A 242 4.84 -8.67 6.80
C ARG A 242 5.87 -7.93 7.63
N LEU A 243 5.56 -6.69 8.00
CA LEU A 243 6.40 -5.82 8.80
C LEU A 243 5.65 -5.42 10.07
N ASN A 244 6.04 -5.97 11.21
CA ASN A 244 5.45 -5.57 12.48
C ASN A 244 6.09 -4.26 12.95
N ILE A 245 5.32 -3.17 12.98
CA ILE A 245 5.81 -1.84 13.34
C ILE A 245 5.59 -1.48 14.81
N GLU A 246 4.84 -2.30 15.56
CA GLU A 246 4.50 -2.09 16.96
C GLU A 246 5.00 -3.26 17.83
N ALA A 247 5.93 -3.00 18.77
CA ALA A 247 6.64 -4.05 19.52
C ALA A 247 5.77 -5.07 20.26
N SER A 248 4.65 -4.61 20.81
CA SER A 248 3.75 -5.45 21.62
C SER A 248 2.60 -6.03 20.80
N PHE A 249 2.53 -5.68 19.52
CA PHE A 249 1.42 -6.07 18.68
C PHE A 249 1.61 -7.49 18.18
N HIS A 250 0.61 -8.33 18.46
CA HIS A 250 0.53 -9.69 17.95
C HIS A 250 -0.69 -9.75 17.06
N PRO A 251 -0.53 -10.00 15.75
CA PRO A 251 -1.67 -10.06 14.84
C PRO A 251 -2.60 -11.21 15.24
N TYR A 252 -3.91 -10.99 15.15
CA TYR A 252 -4.94 -12.03 15.33
C TYR A 252 -5.98 -11.97 14.19
N GLY A 253 -6.94 -12.90 14.17
CA GLY A 253 -8.00 -12.94 13.16
C GLY A 253 -7.46 -13.01 11.73
N TRP A 254 -8.04 -12.21 10.83
CA TRP A 254 -7.64 -12.16 9.41
C TRP A 254 -6.16 -11.83 9.18
N LEU A 255 -5.56 -10.98 10.02
CA LEU A 255 -4.18 -10.54 9.84
C LEU A 255 -3.18 -11.65 10.20
N ALA A 256 -3.52 -12.46 11.21
CA ALA A 256 -2.74 -13.66 11.55
C ALA A 256 -2.83 -14.75 10.48
N GLN A 257 -4.00 -14.86 9.84
CA GLN A 257 -4.27 -15.80 8.75
C GLN A 257 -3.65 -15.40 7.43
N LEU A 258 -3.09 -14.18 7.31
CA LEU A 258 -2.38 -13.78 6.10
C LEU A 258 -1.36 -14.85 5.77
N PRO A 259 -1.50 -15.49 4.60
CA PRO A 259 -0.83 -16.73 4.32
C PRO A 259 0.69 -16.56 4.49
N SER A 260 1.32 -17.51 5.19
CA SER A 260 2.75 -17.80 5.08
C SER A 260 3.10 -18.47 3.73
N VAL A 261 2.24 -18.30 2.72
CA VAL A 261 2.27 -19.00 1.44
C VAL A 261 3.42 -18.43 0.63
N GLN A 262 4.53 -19.16 0.61
CA GLN A 262 5.17 -19.67 -0.60
C GLN A 262 6.39 -20.53 -0.23
N THR A 263 6.14 -21.77 0.19
CA THR A 263 7.04 -22.92 -0.05
C THR A 263 6.16 -24.17 -0.19
N LYS A 264 5.39 -24.25 -1.28
CA LYS A 264 4.68 -25.51 -1.61
C LYS A 264 5.58 -26.54 -2.31
N GLU A 265 6.84 -26.22 -2.59
CA GLU A 265 7.81 -27.18 -3.10
C GLU A 265 9.13 -27.01 -2.35
N GLY A 266 9.49 -27.98 -1.51
CA GLY A 266 10.74 -28.02 -0.76
C GLY A 266 10.59 -27.61 0.70
N GLY A 267 10.63 -28.59 1.60
CA GLY A 267 10.55 -28.41 3.05
C GLY A 267 11.57 -27.39 3.58
N GLY A 268 11.06 -26.23 3.99
CA GLY A 268 11.80 -25.18 4.66
C GLY A 268 10.83 -24.35 5.49
N GLN A 269 10.95 -24.46 6.81
CA GLN A 269 10.11 -23.83 7.81
C GLN A 269 10.35 -22.30 7.90
N ILE A 270 9.26 -21.58 8.16
CA ILE A 270 9.14 -20.23 8.76
C ILE A 270 9.70 -19.07 7.93
N GLN A 271 8.81 -18.34 7.24
CA GLN A 271 9.08 -16.94 6.94
C GLN A 271 9.14 -16.16 8.25
N ASN A 272 10.30 -15.59 8.54
CA ASN A 272 10.49 -14.66 9.65
C ASN A 272 9.61 -13.43 9.44
N GLU A 273 8.61 -13.25 10.30
CA GLU A 273 7.99 -11.95 10.51
C GLU A 273 9.11 -10.95 10.84
N ILE A 274 9.23 -9.90 10.04
CA ILE A 274 10.26 -8.89 10.28
C ILE A 274 9.65 -7.91 11.27
N CYS A 275 10.16 -7.91 12.49
CA CYS A 275 9.74 -6.97 13.52
C CYS A 275 10.66 -5.74 13.50
N VAL A 276 10.09 -4.57 13.18
CA VAL A 276 10.77 -3.28 13.16
C VAL A 276 10.02 -2.34 14.10
N THR A 277 10.36 -2.41 15.38
CA THR A 277 9.69 -1.64 16.42
C THR A 277 10.29 -0.24 16.53
N GLY A 278 9.63 0.75 15.94
CA GLY A 278 10.04 2.15 16.02
C GLY A 278 10.96 2.64 14.89
N ALA A 279 11.26 1.78 13.91
CA ALA A 279 12.10 2.11 12.75
C ALA A 279 13.49 2.63 13.14
N THR A 280 14.15 1.96 14.09
CA THR A 280 15.55 2.25 14.40
C THR A 280 16.45 1.90 13.22
N ALA A 281 17.58 2.60 13.04
CA ALA A 281 18.52 2.34 11.94
C ALA A 281 18.92 0.85 11.86
N MET A 282 19.18 0.22 13.01
CA MET A 282 19.51 -1.20 13.10
C MET A 282 18.38 -2.10 12.56
N GLN A 283 17.13 -1.86 12.97
CA GLN A 283 15.99 -2.66 12.52
C GLN A 283 15.70 -2.45 11.03
N LEU A 284 15.91 -1.24 10.53
CA LEU A 284 15.81 -0.94 9.10
C LEU A 284 16.90 -1.65 8.32
N SER A 285 18.14 -1.72 8.83
CA SER A 285 19.20 -2.54 8.23
C SER A 285 18.83 -4.03 8.21
N VAL A 286 18.18 -4.55 9.26
CA VAL A 286 17.65 -5.93 9.28
C VAL A 286 16.57 -6.12 8.20
N LEU A 287 15.64 -5.17 8.06
CA LEU A 287 14.61 -5.20 7.02
C LEU A 287 15.24 -5.19 5.61
N ILE A 288 16.17 -4.27 5.35
CA ILE A 288 16.90 -4.16 4.09
C ILE A 288 17.65 -5.47 3.79
N ALA A 289 18.34 -6.02 4.80
CA ALA A 289 19.03 -7.29 4.68
C ALA A 289 18.07 -8.46 4.44
N ALA A 290 16.90 -8.48 5.07
CA ALA A 290 15.89 -9.53 4.87
C ALA A 290 15.24 -9.45 3.47
N LEU A 291 15.04 -8.23 2.96
CA LEU A 291 14.58 -8.00 1.58
C LEU A 291 15.67 -8.37 0.57
N GLY A 292 16.95 -8.10 0.86
CA GLY A 292 18.10 -8.38 -0.02
C GLY A 292 18.68 -9.80 0.02
N LYS A 293 18.73 -10.47 1.18
CA LYS A 293 19.32 -11.83 1.35
C LYS A 293 18.52 -12.94 0.66
N ARG A 294 17.28 -12.70 0.26
CA ARG A 294 16.44 -13.68 -0.44
C ARG A 294 16.90 -13.99 -1.88
N ASN A 295 17.98 -13.35 -2.36
CA ASN A 295 18.56 -13.59 -3.69
C ASN A 295 19.77 -14.54 -3.71
N ILE A 296 20.20 -15.14 -2.60
CA ILE A 296 21.25 -16.17 -2.63
C ILE A 296 20.60 -17.55 -2.70
N VAL A 297 19.99 -17.87 -3.85
CA VAL A 297 19.81 -19.27 -4.21
C VAL A 297 21.21 -19.80 -4.47
N LYS A 298 21.72 -20.65 -3.57
CA LYS A 298 22.89 -21.46 -3.84
C LYS A 298 22.54 -22.30 -5.08
N HIS A 299 23.10 -21.97 -6.23
CA HIS A 299 23.14 -22.90 -7.34
C HIS A 299 23.80 -24.17 -6.81
N ALA A 300 23.00 -25.21 -6.57
CA ALA A 300 23.52 -26.55 -6.45
C ALA A 300 24.11 -26.89 -7.83
N THR A 301 25.43 -26.84 -7.91
CA THR A 301 26.19 -27.37 -9.04
C THR A 301 25.86 -28.86 -9.17
N THR A 302 24.95 -29.19 -10.09
CA THR A 302 24.94 -30.51 -10.70
C THR A 302 26.13 -30.56 -11.66
N ASP A 303 27.21 -31.17 -11.20
CA ASP A 303 28.35 -31.56 -12.03
C ASP A 303 27.92 -32.58 -13.08
N PRO A 304 28.21 -32.37 -14.38
CA PRO A 304 28.41 -33.48 -15.28
C PRO A 304 29.87 -33.93 -15.18
N ALA A 305 30.05 -35.24 -14.98
CA ALA A 305 31.32 -35.91 -14.92
C ALA A 305 32.23 -35.57 -16.12
N SER A 306 33.50 -35.24 -15.86
CA SER A 306 34.60 -35.54 -16.78
C SER A 306 35.94 -35.69 -16.05
N HIS A 307 36.54 -36.87 -16.24
CA HIS A 307 37.93 -37.20 -15.95
C HIS A 307 38.91 -36.15 -16.49
N ASP A 308 39.88 -35.67 -15.70
CA ASP A 308 41.25 -36.21 -15.57
C ASP A 308 42.18 -35.23 -14.78
N PRO A 309 43.28 -35.71 -14.16
CA PRO A 309 44.05 -34.96 -13.17
C PRO A 309 45.30 -34.27 -13.74
N LYS A 310 45.66 -33.09 -13.21
CA LYS A 310 47.06 -32.71 -12.92
C LYS A 310 47.17 -31.47 -12.03
N ARG A 311 48.09 -31.59 -11.08
CA ARG A 311 48.45 -30.68 -9.97
C ARG A 311 49.02 -29.32 -10.42
N GLY A 312 48.80 -28.28 -9.61
CA GLY A 312 49.64 -27.07 -9.53
C GLY A 312 49.02 -25.96 -8.66
N PRO A 313 49.78 -25.15 -7.90
CA PRO A 313 49.39 -24.77 -6.54
C PRO A 313 48.88 -23.32 -6.33
N SER A 314 47.98 -23.20 -5.34
CA SER A 314 47.75 -22.11 -4.36
C SER A 314 47.96 -20.64 -4.76
N SER A 315 46.88 -19.86 -4.64
CA SER A 315 46.90 -18.46 -4.19
C SER A 315 45.54 -18.05 -3.57
N PRO A 316 45.53 -17.03 -2.69
CA PRO A 316 44.66 -16.98 -1.51
C PRO A 316 43.33 -16.26 -1.71
N GLY A 317 42.38 -16.60 -0.84
CA GLY A 317 40.98 -16.20 -0.90
C GLY A 317 40.73 -14.70 -0.87
N SER A 318 39.89 -14.25 -1.81
CA SER A 318 39.26 -12.95 -1.75
C SER A 318 38.03 -13.01 -0.84
N SER A 319 38.20 -12.55 0.39
CA SER A 319 37.12 -12.07 1.25
C SER A 319 36.42 -10.90 0.54
N VAL A 320 35.23 -11.12 0.00
CA VAL A 320 34.40 -10.04 -0.55
C VAL A 320 33.77 -9.29 0.61
N ASP A 321 34.33 -8.13 0.90
CA ASP A 321 33.83 -7.16 1.87
C ASP A 321 32.66 -6.39 1.24
N HIS A 322 31.43 -6.67 1.69
CA HIS A 322 30.19 -6.08 1.17
C HIS A 322 29.93 -4.64 1.67
N SER A 323 30.89 -4.04 2.38
CA SER A 323 30.76 -2.71 3.00
C SER A 323 30.89 -1.52 2.02
N ARG A 324 31.03 -1.76 0.70
CA ARG A 324 31.35 -0.71 -0.31
C ARG A 324 30.26 -0.42 -1.34
N LEU A 325 29.04 -0.90 -1.17
CA LEU A 325 27.99 -0.73 -2.19
C LEU A 325 27.45 0.71 -2.36
N TRP A 326 27.83 1.65 -1.49
CA TRP A 326 27.30 3.02 -1.44
C TRP A 326 28.36 4.12 -1.51
N ASP A 327 29.60 3.78 -1.84
CA ASP A 327 30.57 4.81 -2.24
C ASP A 327 30.18 5.32 -3.64
N VAL A 328 29.18 6.20 -3.69
CA VAL A 328 28.95 7.09 -4.82
C VAL A 328 30.02 8.17 -4.74
N THR A 329 31.28 7.80 -4.90
CA THR A 329 32.29 8.77 -5.32
C THR A 329 31.91 9.14 -6.75
N PRO A 330 31.63 10.42 -7.06
CA PRO A 330 31.32 10.84 -8.42
C PRO A 330 32.43 10.37 -9.35
N ARG A 331 32.13 9.34 -10.17
CA ARG A 331 33.07 8.80 -11.14
C ARG A 331 33.00 9.66 -12.39
N GLY A 332 33.67 10.81 -12.34
CA GLY A 332 33.80 11.70 -13.50
C GLY A 332 33.75 13.16 -13.13
N ARG A 333 34.32 14.00 -13.99
CA ARG A 333 34.15 15.45 -13.88
C ARG A 333 32.69 15.82 -14.18
N PRO A 334 32.15 16.86 -13.54
CA PRO A 334 30.86 17.43 -13.91
C PRO A 334 30.76 17.62 -15.42
N ARG A 335 29.70 17.11 -16.03
CA ARG A 335 29.43 17.30 -17.46
C ARG A 335 28.26 18.26 -17.61
N PRO A 336 28.42 19.38 -18.33
CA PRO A 336 27.28 20.24 -18.63
C PRO A 336 26.32 19.47 -19.55
N ALA A 337 25.06 19.35 -19.13
CA ALA A 337 23.98 18.82 -19.95
C ALA A 337 23.12 19.98 -20.44
N LEU A 338 23.30 20.39 -21.70
CA LEU A 338 22.46 21.41 -22.30
C LEU A 338 21.18 20.75 -22.81
N VAL A 339 20.07 20.96 -22.10
CA VAL A 339 18.76 20.54 -22.57
C VAL A 339 18.24 21.66 -23.49
N GLN A 340 18.28 21.42 -24.80
CA GLN A 340 18.13 22.45 -25.84
C GLN A 340 16.76 23.16 -25.86
N GLU A 341 15.74 22.60 -25.21
CA GLU A 341 14.41 23.19 -25.14
C GLU A 341 13.83 23.07 -23.74
N LYS A 342 13.65 24.21 -23.06
CA LYS A 342 12.70 24.34 -21.95
C LYS A 342 11.29 24.25 -22.53
N HIS A 343 10.83 23.03 -22.77
CA HIS A 343 9.45 22.79 -23.15
C HIS A 343 8.54 23.17 -21.96
N PRO A 344 7.36 23.79 -22.18
CA PRO A 344 6.41 24.07 -21.09
C PRO A 344 5.94 22.81 -20.35
N ASP A 345 6.13 21.64 -20.97
CA ASP A 345 5.91 20.34 -20.35
C ASP A 345 7.23 19.78 -19.78
N LYS A 346 7.17 19.46 -18.48
CA LYS A 346 8.18 18.89 -17.57
C LYS A 346 9.38 18.22 -18.28
N LEU A 347 10.63 18.50 -17.83
CA LEU A 347 11.89 17.91 -18.33
C LEU A 347 11.95 16.36 -18.38
N GLY A 348 10.96 15.66 -17.83
CA GLY A 348 10.94 14.20 -17.75
C GLY A 348 11.87 13.64 -16.67
N LEU A 349 12.23 14.45 -15.68
CA LEU A 349 13.08 14.04 -14.56
C LEU A 349 12.24 13.78 -13.32
N LEU A 350 12.49 12.65 -12.65
CA LEU A 350 12.13 12.45 -11.26
C LEU A 350 13.39 12.68 -10.43
N LEU A 351 13.34 13.66 -9.52
CA LEU A 351 14.44 13.99 -8.63
C LEU A 351 14.18 13.47 -7.22
N ILE A 352 15.23 13.01 -6.55
CA ILE A 352 15.22 12.61 -5.15
C ILE A 352 16.39 13.24 -4.41
N GLU A 353 16.27 13.42 -3.10
CA GLU A 353 17.38 13.81 -2.25
C GLU A 353 18.05 12.56 -1.68
N SER A 354 19.37 12.45 -1.84
CA SER A 354 20.17 11.36 -1.26
C SER A 354 20.37 11.58 0.25
N PRO A 355 20.79 10.55 1.00
CA PRO A 355 21.15 10.69 2.41
C PRO A 355 22.27 11.70 2.68
N ALA A 356 23.10 11.99 1.67
CA ALA A 356 24.17 12.98 1.73
C ALA A 356 23.66 14.42 1.46
N GLY A 357 22.36 14.62 1.23
CA GLY A 357 21.76 15.92 0.88
C GLY A 357 22.00 16.34 -0.57
N GLU A 358 22.42 15.41 -1.43
CA GLU A 358 22.63 15.66 -2.87
C GLU A 358 21.34 15.37 -3.65
N ILE A 359 21.07 16.16 -4.68
CA ILE A 359 19.88 15.97 -5.53
C ILE A 359 20.25 15.04 -6.68
N CYS A 360 19.63 13.86 -6.73
CA CYS A 360 19.91 12.82 -7.71
C CYS A 360 18.74 12.62 -8.68
N VAL A 361 19.06 12.24 -9.90
CA VAL A 361 18.07 11.82 -10.90
C VAL A 361 17.64 10.38 -10.59
N ALA A 362 16.44 10.21 -10.04
CA ALA A 362 15.89 8.89 -9.75
C ALA A 362 15.42 8.17 -11.01
N ARG A 363 14.80 8.92 -11.94
CA ARG A 363 14.24 8.37 -13.17
C ARG A 363 14.28 9.39 -14.29
N VAL A 364 14.51 8.92 -15.51
CA VAL A 364 14.39 9.71 -16.73
C VAL A 364 13.27 9.14 -17.58
N SER A 365 12.25 9.95 -17.88
CA SER A 365 11.17 9.58 -18.80
C SER A 365 11.72 9.49 -20.22
N PRO A 366 11.53 8.38 -20.95
CA PRO A 366 12.06 8.21 -22.31
C PRO A 366 11.50 9.26 -23.28
N ASP A 367 10.26 9.67 -23.08
CA ASP A 367 9.58 10.65 -23.92
C ASP A 367 9.86 12.11 -23.49
N GLY A 368 10.51 12.33 -22.34
CA GLY A 368 10.82 13.67 -21.83
C GLY A 368 12.09 14.27 -22.45
N SER A 369 12.26 15.60 -22.37
CA SER A 369 13.43 16.29 -22.95
C SER A 369 14.77 15.74 -22.44
N ALA A 370 14.85 15.37 -21.16
CA ALA A 370 16.04 14.72 -20.62
C ALA A 370 16.29 13.33 -21.23
N GLY A 371 15.25 12.51 -21.40
CA GLY A 371 15.35 11.18 -22.01
C GLY A 371 15.75 11.24 -23.48
N ARG A 372 15.12 12.13 -24.26
CA ARG A 372 15.46 12.35 -25.67
C ARG A 372 16.89 12.84 -25.88
N SER A 373 17.42 13.62 -24.93
CA SER A 373 18.80 14.10 -25.00
C SER A 373 19.83 12.99 -24.78
N GLY A 374 19.50 11.97 -23.98
CA GLY A 374 20.44 10.93 -23.54
C GLY A 374 21.63 11.43 -22.70
N LEU A 375 21.68 12.72 -22.38
CA LEU A 375 22.78 13.37 -21.64
C LEU A 375 22.66 13.17 -20.14
N VAL A 376 21.43 13.08 -19.65
CA VAL A 376 21.10 12.84 -18.24
C VAL A 376 20.69 11.38 -18.07
N ARG A 377 21.27 10.71 -17.08
CA ARG A 377 20.99 9.31 -16.75
C ARG A 377 20.45 9.19 -15.34
N GLU A 378 19.78 8.08 -15.09
CA GLU A 378 19.44 7.68 -13.73
C GLU A 378 20.72 7.60 -12.89
N ARG A 379 20.64 8.07 -11.65
CA ARG A 379 21.73 8.22 -10.67
C ARG A 379 22.72 9.36 -10.93
N ASP A 380 22.52 10.18 -11.96
CA ASP A 380 23.31 11.41 -12.08
C ASP A 380 22.98 12.35 -10.91
N VAL A 381 24.01 13.02 -10.40
CA VAL A 381 23.89 14.04 -9.34
C VAL A 381 23.77 15.41 -10.00
N LEU A 382 22.71 16.13 -9.66
CA LEU A 382 22.49 17.48 -10.12
C LEU A 382 23.36 18.42 -9.29
N ILE A 383 24.26 19.15 -9.96
CA ILE A 383 25.21 20.06 -9.28
C ILE A 383 24.72 21.52 -9.37
N ALA A 384 24.17 21.91 -10.52
CA ALA A 384 23.63 23.24 -10.75
C ALA A 384 22.49 23.22 -11.79
N VAL A 385 21.59 24.21 -11.70
CA VAL A 385 20.54 24.49 -12.69
C VAL A 385 20.70 25.94 -13.13
N ASP A 386 20.86 26.19 -14.43
CA ASP A 386 21.08 27.53 -15.01
C ASP A 386 22.19 28.33 -14.28
N GLY A 387 23.28 27.64 -13.92
CA GLY A 387 24.41 28.22 -13.21
C GLY A 387 24.22 28.44 -11.70
N LYS A 388 23.05 28.12 -11.13
CA LYS A 388 22.80 28.15 -9.67
C LYS A 388 23.09 26.80 -9.06
N GLU A 389 24.01 26.74 -8.09
CA GLU A 389 24.28 25.51 -7.34
C GLU A 389 23.03 25.01 -6.61
N VAL A 390 22.80 23.70 -6.62
CA VAL A 390 21.64 23.06 -5.97
C VAL A 390 21.98 22.39 -4.63
N LYS A 391 23.23 22.46 -4.19
CA LYS A 391 23.67 21.86 -2.93
C LYS A 391 22.95 22.52 -1.74
N GLY A 392 22.30 21.72 -0.90
CA GLY A 392 21.53 22.20 0.25
C GLY A 392 20.20 22.89 -0.11
N ILE A 393 19.77 22.80 -1.37
CA ILE A 393 18.46 23.26 -1.81
C ILE A 393 17.51 22.06 -1.83
N SER A 394 16.29 22.23 -1.30
CA SER A 394 15.28 21.17 -1.32
C SER A 394 14.86 20.79 -2.74
N VAL A 395 14.47 19.53 -2.94
CA VAL A 395 13.99 19.01 -4.25
C VAL A 395 12.90 19.90 -4.84
N THR A 396 11.93 20.35 -4.03
CA THR A 396 10.84 21.23 -4.48
C THR A 396 11.36 22.53 -5.06
N ARG A 397 12.36 23.15 -4.42
CA ARG A 397 12.95 24.40 -4.87
C ARG A 397 13.81 24.21 -6.12
N VAL A 398 14.45 23.06 -6.27
CA VAL A 398 15.15 22.68 -7.51
C VAL A 398 14.16 22.48 -8.66
N ILE A 399 13.00 21.86 -8.41
CA ILE A 399 11.92 21.73 -9.41
C ILE A 399 11.45 23.12 -9.87
N ASP A 400 11.34 24.09 -8.96
CA ASP A 400 11.00 25.48 -9.31
C ASP A 400 12.09 26.19 -10.12
N LEU A 401 13.37 25.85 -9.92
CA LEU A 401 14.48 26.38 -10.73
C LEU A 401 14.51 25.80 -12.14
N ILE A 402 14.00 24.57 -12.29
CA ILE A 402 13.96 23.83 -13.55
C ILE A 402 12.81 24.30 -14.45
N ARG A 403 11.68 24.68 -13.85
CA ARG A 403 10.55 25.32 -14.53
C ARG A 403 10.94 26.70 -15.03
#